data_AF-A0A523AUT2-F1
#
_entry.id   AF-A0A523AUT2-F1
#
_cell.length_a   1.000
_cell.length_b   1.000
_cell.length_c   1.000
_cell.angle_alpha   90.00
_cell.angle_beta   90.00
_cell.angle_gamma   90.00
#
_symmetry.space_group_name_H-M   'P 1'
#
loop_
_entity.id
_entity.type
_entity.pdbx_description
1 polymer ?
#
loop_
_entity_poly.entity_id
_entity_poly.type
_entity_poly.pdbx_seq_one_letter_code
_entity_poly.pdbx_strand_id
1 'polypeptide(L)'
;GEIRITPHTPCPVLYGIRGETPEAVLRAHQLVKTLEPVEFTIIYKTNQGTDEHLKESKASEIKPYISVILEGRVVGNPRTIPGGHVIFTLDDGTGKVDCAAYEPTRSFREIVRGLREGDLVRVFGGVRKEPGLPPTINLEKLSILELVPIFKKRNPRCPNCGKSLKSEGKGKGYSCKKCGRHFPQAKPEIEEVERGVKKGTFEVPPRCRRHLAKPLVREIHREY
;
A
#
# COMPACT_ATOMS: atom_id res chain seq x y z
N GLY A 1 9.58 -15.01 -14.25
CA GLY A 1 9.12 -15.33 -12.89
C GLY A 1 10.33 -15.48 -11.99
N GLU A 2 10.18 -15.36 -10.67
CA GLU A 2 11.29 -15.51 -9.71
C GLU A 2 10.93 -16.62 -8.71
N ILE A 3 11.87 -17.54 -8.45
CA ILE A 3 11.68 -18.67 -7.54
C ILE A 3 11.77 -18.16 -6.09
N ARG A 4 10.82 -18.56 -5.23
CA ARG A 4 10.69 -18.06 -3.84
C ARG A 4 10.80 -19.13 -2.76
N ILE A 5 11.12 -20.34 -3.18
CA ILE A 5 11.29 -21.48 -2.28
C ILE A 5 12.76 -21.77 -1.99
N THR A 6 13.71 -21.19 -2.74
CA THR A 6 15.15 -21.41 -2.59
C THR A 6 15.81 -20.26 -1.81
N PRO A 7 16.75 -20.54 -0.88
CA PRO A 7 17.55 -19.50 -0.23
C PRO A 7 18.67 -18.98 -1.14
N HIS A 8 19.25 -17.83 -0.77
CA HIS A 8 20.44 -17.25 -1.41
C HIS A 8 21.59 -17.10 -0.40
N THR A 9 21.77 -18.13 0.43
CA THR A 9 22.78 -18.16 1.49
C THR A 9 23.50 -19.51 1.46
N PRO A 10 24.76 -19.59 1.92
CA PRO A 10 25.52 -20.84 2.00
C PRO A 10 25.02 -21.70 3.18
N CYS A 11 23.77 -22.14 3.12
CA CYS A 11 23.11 -22.97 4.12
C CYS A 11 22.70 -24.32 3.50
N PRO A 12 22.45 -25.36 4.32
CA PRO A 12 22.14 -26.70 3.81
C PRO A 12 20.72 -26.83 3.23
N VAL A 13 19.92 -25.76 3.24
CA VAL A 13 18.53 -25.80 2.76
C VAL A 13 18.52 -25.67 1.25
N LEU A 14 18.13 -26.73 0.54
CA LEU A 14 17.95 -26.67 -0.92
C LEU A 14 16.72 -25.82 -1.31
N TYR A 15 15.58 -26.09 -0.68
CA TYR A 15 14.38 -25.27 -0.78
C TYR A 15 13.40 -25.55 0.38
N GLY A 16 12.43 -24.64 0.56
CA GLY A 16 11.32 -24.80 1.51
C GLY A 16 9.99 -24.48 0.84
N ILE A 17 9.06 -25.44 0.90
CA ILE A 17 7.68 -25.28 0.40
C ILE A 17 6.78 -24.98 1.59
N ARG A 18 5.94 -23.94 1.46
CA ARG A 18 4.89 -23.61 2.42
C ARG A 18 3.54 -24.14 1.91
N GLY A 19 2.74 -24.70 2.81
CA GLY A 19 1.41 -25.21 2.49
C GLY A 19 0.55 -25.41 3.75
N GLU A 20 -0.71 -25.75 3.55
CA GLU A 20 -1.69 -25.89 4.65
C GLU A 20 -1.69 -27.29 5.28
N THR A 21 -1.35 -28.33 4.52
CA THR A 21 -1.33 -29.71 5.02
C THR A 21 -0.05 -30.44 4.62
N PRO A 22 0.40 -31.44 5.40
CA PRO A 22 1.57 -32.25 5.08
C PRO A 22 1.46 -32.93 3.70
N GLU A 23 0.28 -33.42 3.33
CA GLU A 23 0.03 -34.11 2.06
C GLU A 23 0.17 -33.14 0.88
N ALA A 24 -0.31 -31.90 1.01
CA ALA A 24 -0.16 -30.89 -0.03
C ALA A 24 1.31 -30.52 -0.24
N VAL A 25 2.07 -30.36 0.85
CA VAL A 25 3.51 -30.06 0.80
C VAL A 25 4.29 -31.22 0.19
N LEU A 26 3.97 -32.47 0.55
CA LEU A 26 4.61 -33.65 -0.01
C LEU A 26 4.33 -33.81 -1.52
N ARG A 27 3.07 -33.60 -1.94
CA ARG A 27 2.73 -33.57 -3.37
C ARG A 27 3.49 -32.47 -4.11
N ALA A 28 3.56 -31.27 -3.54
CA ALA A 28 4.30 -30.17 -4.14
C ALA A 28 5.79 -30.49 -4.27
N HIS A 29 6.40 -31.13 -3.26
CA HIS A 29 7.78 -31.61 -3.30
C HIS A 29 8.00 -32.58 -4.48
N GLN A 30 7.09 -33.53 -4.72
CA GLN A 30 7.18 -34.48 -5.84
C GLN A 30 7.08 -33.83 -7.23
N LEU A 31 6.50 -32.63 -7.33
CA LEU A 31 6.42 -31.88 -8.59
C LEU A 31 7.70 -31.09 -8.90
N VAL A 32 8.53 -30.81 -7.88
CA VAL A 32 9.75 -30.03 -8.05
C VAL A 32 10.84 -30.90 -8.68
N LYS A 33 11.39 -30.45 -9.81
CA LYS A 33 12.58 -31.05 -10.41
C LYS A 33 13.82 -30.37 -9.82
N THR A 34 14.57 -31.08 -9.00
CA THR A 34 15.85 -30.60 -8.47
C THR A 34 16.96 -30.87 -9.48
N LEU A 35 17.97 -30.00 -9.50
CA LEU A 35 19.19 -30.18 -10.30
C LEU A 35 20.34 -30.79 -9.48
N GLU A 36 20.11 -30.96 -8.18
CA GLU A 36 21.06 -31.50 -7.21
C GLU A 36 20.36 -32.56 -6.34
N PRO A 37 21.10 -33.54 -5.78
CA PRO A 37 20.55 -34.55 -4.89
C PRO A 37 19.95 -33.94 -3.62
N VAL A 38 18.79 -34.46 -3.21
CA VAL A 38 18.20 -34.15 -1.91
C VAL A 38 18.68 -35.19 -0.90
N GLU A 39 19.45 -34.77 0.10
CA GLU A 39 19.96 -35.67 1.15
C GLU A 39 18.85 -36.16 2.08
N PHE A 40 18.00 -35.24 2.55
CA PHE A 40 16.82 -35.57 3.35
C PHE A 40 15.73 -34.50 3.23
N THR A 41 14.51 -34.79 3.69
CA THR A 41 13.39 -33.85 3.74
C THR A 41 12.68 -33.94 5.09
N ILE A 42 12.28 -32.80 5.64
CA ILE A 42 11.53 -32.70 6.90
C ILE A 42 10.35 -31.75 6.71
N ILE A 43 9.19 -32.10 7.28
CA ILE A 43 8.01 -31.24 7.35
C ILE A 43 7.93 -30.64 8.75
N TYR A 44 7.87 -29.31 8.84
CA TYR A 44 7.70 -28.58 10.08
C TYR A 44 6.31 -27.98 10.18
N LYS A 45 5.68 -28.09 11.36
CA LYS A 45 4.59 -27.19 11.74
C LYS A 45 5.20 -25.87 12.18
N THR A 46 4.78 -24.76 11.59
CA THR A 46 5.37 -23.43 11.83
C THR A 46 4.30 -22.38 12.09
N ASN A 47 4.70 -21.24 12.65
CA ASN A 47 3.90 -20.02 12.71
C ASN A 47 4.12 -19.12 11.48
N GLN A 48 4.60 -19.65 10.36
CA GLN A 48 4.79 -18.84 9.17
C GLN A 48 3.44 -18.46 8.55
N GLY A 49 3.33 -17.20 8.13
CA GLY A 49 2.12 -16.66 7.52
C GLY A 49 0.90 -16.63 8.44
N THR A 50 1.07 -16.32 9.73
CA THR A 50 0.00 -16.28 10.73
C THR A 50 -0.30 -14.91 11.30
N ASP A 51 0.55 -13.90 11.06
CA ASP A 51 0.52 -12.58 11.73
C ASP A 51 0.67 -12.61 13.25
N GLU A 52 1.19 -13.69 13.83
CA GLU A 52 1.35 -13.83 15.29
C GLU A 52 2.22 -12.72 15.93
N HIS A 53 3.08 -12.07 15.14
CA HIS A 53 3.91 -10.95 15.60
C HIS A 53 3.18 -9.61 15.70
N LEU A 54 2.00 -9.48 15.09
CA LEU A 54 1.27 -8.22 15.03
C LEU A 54 0.40 -8.02 16.28
N LYS A 55 0.40 -6.80 16.81
CA LYS A 55 -0.42 -6.40 17.95
C LYS A 55 -1.14 -5.09 17.66
N GLU A 56 -2.42 -5.01 17.97
CA GLU A 56 -3.11 -3.71 18.01
C GLU A 56 -2.36 -2.75 18.94
N SER A 57 -2.14 -1.52 18.49
CA SER A 57 -1.36 -0.52 19.22
C SER A 57 -1.88 0.88 18.93
N LYS A 58 -1.55 1.82 19.81
CA LYS A 58 -1.75 3.25 19.61
C LYS A 58 -0.46 3.92 19.18
N ALA A 59 -0.53 4.99 18.39
CA ALA A 59 0.64 5.74 17.96
C ALA A 59 1.47 6.26 19.15
N SER A 60 0.81 6.67 20.24
CA SER A 60 1.48 7.09 21.49
C SER A 60 2.27 5.97 22.18
N GLU A 61 1.98 4.70 21.90
CA GLU A 61 2.58 3.53 22.54
C GLU A 61 3.67 2.88 21.68
N ILE A 62 3.88 3.38 20.45
CA ILE A 62 4.82 2.82 19.51
C ILE A 62 6.25 2.90 20.05
N LYS A 63 6.87 1.73 20.11
CA LYS A 63 8.28 1.56 20.46
C LYS A 63 9.00 0.86 19.31
N PRO A 64 10.31 1.06 19.14
CA PRO A 64 11.09 0.24 18.21
C PRO A 64 11.01 -1.26 18.52
N TYR A 65 11.21 -2.09 17.51
CA TYR A 65 11.35 -3.55 17.61
C TYR A 65 10.08 -4.33 17.97
N ILE A 66 8.90 -3.70 17.92
CA ILE A 66 7.61 -4.38 17.94
C ILE A 66 7.00 -4.37 16.54
N SER A 67 5.98 -5.20 16.30
CA SER A 67 5.17 -5.12 15.08
C SER A 67 3.73 -4.84 15.46
N VAL A 68 3.11 -3.92 14.73
CA VAL A 68 1.87 -3.28 15.14
C VAL A 68 0.81 -3.38 14.05
N ILE A 69 -0.44 -3.35 14.50
CA ILE A 69 -1.62 -2.98 13.74
C ILE A 69 -2.04 -1.61 14.28
N LEU A 70 -2.20 -0.65 13.39
CA LEU A 70 -2.58 0.71 13.75
C LEU A 70 -3.57 1.25 12.73
N GLU A 71 -4.68 1.81 13.20
CA GLU A 71 -5.67 2.49 12.38
C GLU A 71 -5.58 3.99 12.61
N GLY A 72 -5.65 4.78 11.55
CA GLY A 72 -5.61 6.23 11.65
C GLY A 72 -5.84 6.93 10.32
N ARG A 73 -5.81 8.26 10.36
CA ARG A 73 -5.94 9.10 9.18
C ARG A 73 -4.57 9.53 8.66
N VAL A 74 -4.41 9.49 7.35
CA VAL A 74 -3.19 9.96 6.68
C VAL A 74 -3.05 11.47 6.90
N VAL A 75 -1.88 11.91 7.37
CA VAL A 75 -1.54 13.32 7.57
C VAL A 75 -0.59 13.77 6.47
N GLY A 76 -1.02 14.79 5.72
CA GLY A 76 -0.33 15.23 4.51
C GLY A 76 -0.32 14.17 3.40
N ASN A 77 0.18 14.54 2.23
CA ASN A 77 0.28 13.60 1.12
C ASN A 77 1.55 12.72 1.23
N PRO A 78 1.49 11.43 0.84
CA PRO A 78 2.67 10.57 0.76
C PRO A 78 3.79 11.19 -0.08
N ARG A 79 5.03 11.08 0.40
CA ARG A 79 6.23 11.60 -0.26
C ARG A 79 7.16 10.47 -0.69
N THR A 80 7.71 10.58 -1.89
CA THR A 80 8.79 9.68 -2.33
C THR A 80 10.13 10.28 -1.95
N ILE A 81 10.99 9.51 -1.30
CA ILE A 81 12.34 9.93 -0.89
C ILE A 81 13.42 9.29 -1.79
N PRO A 82 14.69 9.78 -1.77
CA PRO A 82 15.79 9.13 -2.49
C PRO A 82 15.87 7.62 -2.20
N GLY A 83 16.20 6.82 -3.21
CA GLY A 83 16.09 5.36 -3.15
C GLY A 83 14.71 4.82 -3.52
N GLY A 84 13.70 5.67 -3.70
CA GLY A 84 12.38 5.28 -4.19
C GLY A 84 11.42 4.74 -3.13
N HIS A 85 11.74 4.94 -1.84
CA HIS A 85 10.83 4.64 -0.74
C HIS A 85 9.70 5.67 -0.68
N VAL A 86 8.52 5.24 -0.27
CA VAL A 86 7.35 6.12 -0.10
C VAL A 86 7.00 6.17 1.37
N ILE A 87 6.94 7.38 1.92
CA ILE A 87 6.66 7.64 3.33
C ILE A 87 5.39 8.47 3.43
N PHE A 88 4.52 8.14 4.38
CA PHE A 88 3.41 8.98 4.81
C PHE A 88 3.31 8.96 6.33
N THR A 89 2.68 9.96 6.92
CA THR A 89 2.45 10.02 8.36
C THR A 89 1.01 9.61 8.65
N LEU A 90 0.80 8.84 9.70
CA LEU A 90 -0.50 8.39 10.19
C LEU A 90 -0.77 9.01 11.56
N ASP A 91 -2.00 9.45 11.78
CA ASP A 91 -2.49 9.98 13.07
C ASP A 91 -3.73 9.22 13.52
N ASP A 92 -3.66 8.59 14.69
CA ASP A 92 -4.76 7.83 15.30
C ASP A 92 -5.50 8.62 16.39
N GLY A 93 -5.19 9.92 16.53
CA GLY A 93 -5.70 10.81 17.58
C GLY A 93 -4.92 10.74 18.90
N THR A 94 -4.06 9.74 19.10
CA THR A 94 -3.17 9.62 20.26
C THR A 94 -1.76 10.11 19.98
N GLY A 95 -1.35 10.08 18.71
CA GLY A 95 -0.05 10.55 18.26
C GLY A 95 0.13 10.35 16.75
N LYS A 96 1.32 10.74 16.27
CA LYS A 96 1.69 10.62 14.86
C LYS A 96 2.85 9.66 14.70
N VAL A 97 2.81 8.85 13.64
CA VAL A 97 3.89 7.92 13.29
C VAL A 97 4.10 7.85 11.79
N ASP A 98 5.37 7.76 11.38
CA ASP A 98 5.69 7.58 9.97
C ASP A 98 5.52 6.12 9.56
N CYS A 99 4.97 5.92 8.37
CA CYS A 99 4.76 4.65 7.71
C CYS A 99 5.54 4.62 6.40
N ALA A 100 6.30 3.57 6.15
CA ALA A 100 7.17 3.45 4.98
C ALA A 100 6.89 2.20 4.15
N ALA A 101 6.71 2.41 2.85
CA ALA A 101 6.80 1.37 1.83
C ALA A 101 8.14 1.49 1.09
N TYR A 102 9.07 0.58 1.41
CA TYR A 102 10.43 0.63 0.85
C TYR A 102 10.46 0.20 -0.63
N GLU A 103 11.48 0.65 -1.37
CA GLU A 103 11.72 0.32 -2.79
C GLU A 103 11.41 -1.14 -3.16
N PRO A 104 11.87 -2.15 -2.40
CA PRO A 104 11.69 -3.55 -2.80
C PRO A 104 10.22 -3.96 -2.96
N THR A 105 9.29 -3.25 -2.29
CA THR A 105 7.85 -3.55 -2.30
C THR A 105 7.15 -3.21 -3.62
N ARG A 106 7.85 -2.57 -4.58
CA ARG A 106 7.40 -2.35 -5.98
C ARG A 106 5.96 -1.82 -6.09
N SER A 107 5.02 -2.58 -6.66
CA SER A 107 3.64 -2.17 -6.93
C SER A 107 2.88 -1.74 -5.68
N PHE A 108 3.26 -2.25 -4.50
CA PHE A 108 2.69 -1.81 -3.22
C PHE A 108 2.93 -0.31 -2.98
N ARG A 109 4.04 0.25 -3.47
CA ARG A 109 4.32 1.69 -3.41
C ARG A 109 3.32 2.51 -4.21
N GLU A 110 2.76 1.99 -5.31
CA GLU A 110 1.76 2.73 -6.09
C GLU A 110 0.47 2.93 -5.31
N ILE A 111 0.06 1.91 -4.54
CA ILE A 111 -1.08 2.02 -3.61
C ILE A 111 -0.80 3.11 -2.57
N VAL A 112 0.39 3.08 -1.96
CA VAL A 112 0.78 4.07 -0.95
C VAL A 112 0.87 5.48 -1.54
N ARG A 113 1.41 5.67 -2.76
CA ARG A 113 1.42 6.99 -3.46
C ARG A 113 0.03 7.50 -3.81
N GLY A 114 -0.91 6.58 -3.99
CA GLY A 114 -2.31 6.88 -4.28
C GLY A 114 -3.07 7.47 -3.10
N LEU A 115 -2.58 7.31 -1.86
CA LEU A 115 -3.18 7.87 -0.64
C LEU A 115 -3.14 9.40 -0.63
N ARG A 116 -4.06 10.01 0.11
CA ARG A 116 -4.16 11.45 0.35
C ARG A 116 -4.43 11.73 1.81
N GLU A 117 -4.09 12.95 2.21
CA GLU A 117 -4.45 13.49 3.51
C GLU A 117 -5.94 13.29 3.81
N GLY A 118 -6.24 12.74 4.98
CA GLY A 118 -7.59 12.45 5.45
C GLY A 118 -8.10 11.03 5.16
N ASP A 119 -7.47 10.27 4.25
CA ASP A 119 -7.83 8.87 4.02
C ASP A 119 -7.70 8.07 5.33
N LEU A 120 -8.70 7.24 5.64
CA LEU A 120 -8.68 6.34 6.80
C LEU A 120 -8.07 5.01 6.39
N VAL A 121 -6.99 4.61 7.05
CA VAL A 121 -6.26 3.38 6.73
C VAL A 121 -5.89 2.61 7.98
N ARG A 122 -5.74 1.29 7.83
CA ARG A 122 -5.15 0.40 8.82
C ARG A 122 -3.82 -0.14 8.29
N VAL A 123 -2.75 0.10 9.02
CA VAL A 123 -1.39 -0.32 8.66
C VAL A 123 -0.95 -1.51 9.50
N PHE A 124 -0.12 -2.36 8.90
CA PHE A 124 0.43 -3.55 9.54
C PHE A 124 1.94 -3.57 9.27
N GLY A 125 2.76 -3.69 10.31
CA GLY A 125 4.20 -3.73 10.08
C GLY A 125 5.09 -3.64 11.31
N GLY A 126 6.38 -3.91 11.10
CA GLY A 126 7.42 -3.79 12.12
C GLY A 126 7.91 -2.36 12.31
N VAL A 127 8.01 -1.89 13.54
CA VAL A 127 8.56 -0.58 13.89
C VAL A 127 10.07 -0.64 13.87
N ARG A 128 10.69 0.14 12.98
CA ARG A 128 12.14 0.29 12.88
C ARG A 128 12.60 1.59 13.53
N LYS A 129 13.80 1.54 14.11
CA LYS A 129 14.56 2.71 14.55
C LYS A 129 15.80 2.82 13.69
N GLU A 130 15.89 3.91 12.94
CA GLU A 130 17.10 4.30 12.23
C GLU A 130 17.76 5.46 13.00
N PRO A 131 19.10 5.50 13.10
CA PRO A 131 19.79 6.62 13.74
C PRO A 131 19.39 7.97 13.11
N GLY A 132 18.96 8.91 13.95
CA GLY A 132 18.56 10.26 13.50
C GLY A 132 17.18 10.37 12.86
N LEU A 133 16.40 9.27 12.81
CA LEU A 133 15.02 9.28 12.30
C LEU A 133 14.02 8.88 13.40
N PRO A 134 12.77 9.39 13.34
CA PRO A 134 11.72 8.93 14.22
C PRO A 134 11.37 7.45 13.98
N PRO A 135 10.81 6.75 14.97
CA PRO A 135 10.27 5.41 14.78
C PRO A 135 9.34 5.35 13.57
N THR A 136 9.57 4.39 12.69
CA THR A 136 8.83 4.25 11.42
C THR A 136 8.31 2.84 11.26
N ILE A 137 7.02 2.70 10.93
CA ILE A 137 6.39 1.41 10.62
C ILE A 137 6.81 0.98 9.21
N ASN A 138 7.52 -0.13 9.09
CA ASN A 138 7.80 -0.78 7.82
C ASN A 138 6.61 -1.65 7.40
N LEU A 139 5.89 -1.19 6.37
CA LEU A 139 4.61 -1.78 5.96
C LEU A 139 4.78 -3.19 5.39
N GLU A 140 3.98 -4.11 5.93
CA GLU A 140 3.77 -5.47 5.44
C GLU A 140 2.43 -5.58 4.70
N LYS A 141 1.40 -4.90 5.22
CA LYS A 141 0.07 -4.77 4.64
C LYS A 141 -0.52 -3.39 4.91
N LEU A 142 -1.54 -3.03 4.12
CA LEU A 142 -2.30 -1.79 4.24
C LEU A 142 -3.75 -2.07 3.87
N SER A 143 -4.68 -1.73 4.75
CA SER A 143 -6.11 -1.67 4.44
C SER A 143 -6.54 -0.21 4.26
N ILE A 144 -7.16 0.08 3.13
CA ILE A 144 -7.81 1.38 2.87
C ILE A 144 -9.29 1.23 3.27
N LEU A 145 -9.69 1.91 4.34
CA LEU A 145 -11.03 1.84 4.92
C LEU A 145 -11.94 2.93 4.36
N GLU A 146 -11.42 4.16 4.27
CA GLU A 146 -12.10 5.31 3.68
C GLU A 146 -11.17 6.10 2.78
N LEU A 147 -11.70 6.54 1.63
CA LEU A 147 -11.02 7.45 0.72
C LEU A 147 -11.71 8.79 0.77
N VAL A 148 -10.94 9.86 0.96
CA VAL A 148 -11.47 11.21 0.81
C VAL A 148 -11.69 11.54 -0.67
N PRO A 149 -12.81 12.21 -1.02
CA PRO A 149 -13.04 12.66 -2.38
C PRO A 149 -12.04 13.76 -2.74
N ILE A 150 -11.51 13.71 -3.97
CA ILE A 150 -10.64 14.76 -4.51
C ILE A 150 -11.43 15.50 -5.57
N PHE A 151 -11.44 16.83 -5.49
CA PHE A 151 -12.11 17.67 -6.48
C PHE A 151 -11.11 18.44 -7.35
N LYS A 152 -11.40 18.51 -8.64
CA LYS A 152 -10.66 19.31 -9.62
C LYS A 152 -11.55 20.43 -10.14
N LYS A 153 -10.95 21.62 -10.30
CA LYS A 153 -11.57 22.70 -11.06
C LYS A 153 -11.38 22.45 -12.55
N ARG A 154 -12.47 22.51 -13.30
CA ARG A 154 -12.48 22.41 -14.75
C ARG A 154 -13.13 23.66 -15.35
N ASN A 155 -12.64 24.07 -16.52
CA ASN A 155 -13.30 25.14 -17.25
C ASN A 155 -14.67 24.67 -17.75
N PRO A 156 -15.71 25.50 -17.59
CA PRO A 156 -17.07 25.16 -17.99
C PRO A 156 -17.19 24.90 -19.49
N ARG A 157 -18.23 24.17 -19.88
CA ARG A 157 -18.52 23.87 -21.29
C ARG A 157 -19.34 24.98 -21.95
N CYS A 158 -19.05 25.30 -23.21
CA CYS A 158 -19.85 26.25 -23.97
C CYS A 158 -21.25 25.67 -24.25
N PRO A 159 -22.35 26.36 -23.86
CA PRO A 159 -23.71 25.85 -24.08
C PRO A 159 -24.08 25.72 -25.56
N ASN A 160 -23.41 26.47 -26.44
CA ASN A 160 -23.69 26.46 -27.88
C ASN A 160 -22.92 25.40 -28.68
N CYS A 161 -21.71 25.01 -28.24
CA CYS A 161 -20.86 24.11 -29.03
C CYS A 161 -20.18 22.99 -28.24
N GLY A 162 -20.40 22.90 -26.92
CA GLY A 162 -19.88 21.85 -26.05
C GLY A 162 -18.37 21.86 -25.79
N LYS A 163 -17.60 22.78 -26.42
CA LYS A 163 -16.15 22.92 -26.16
C LYS A 163 -15.88 23.61 -24.83
N SER A 164 -14.80 23.22 -24.15
CA SER A 164 -14.34 23.90 -22.93
C SER A 164 -14.03 25.36 -23.20
N LEU A 165 -14.56 26.24 -22.34
CA LEU A 165 -14.30 27.67 -22.39
C LEU A 165 -12.87 27.97 -21.90
N LYS A 166 -12.29 29.10 -22.32
CA LYS A 166 -11.00 29.60 -21.86
C LYS A 166 -11.22 30.64 -20.77
N SER A 167 -10.50 30.54 -19.65
CA SER A 167 -10.52 31.57 -18.60
C SER A 167 -9.93 32.88 -19.11
N GLU A 168 -10.58 34.00 -18.80
CA GLU A 168 -10.11 35.35 -19.16
C GLU A 168 -9.38 36.05 -18.00
N GLY A 169 -9.15 35.35 -16.90
CA GLY A 169 -8.49 35.85 -15.70
C GLY A 169 -9.41 35.90 -14.49
N LYS A 170 -8.83 36.24 -13.33
CA LYS A 170 -9.56 36.28 -12.05
C LYS A 170 -10.73 37.26 -12.14
N GLY A 171 -11.95 36.76 -11.94
CA GLY A 171 -13.18 37.57 -11.94
C GLY A 171 -13.68 38.03 -13.31
N LYS A 172 -13.02 37.65 -14.42
CA LYS A 172 -13.39 38.11 -15.78
C LYS A 172 -14.26 37.12 -16.56
N GLY A 173 -14.56 35.96 -15.97
CA GLY A 173 -15.35 34.90 -16.60
C GLY A 173 -14.57 34.12 -17.65
N TYR A 174 -15.27 33.63 -18.67
CA TYR A 174 -14.73 32.70 -19.66
C TYR A 174 -15.17 33.05 -21.09
N SER A 175 -14.39 32.69 -22.10
CA SER A 175 -14.75 32.86 -23.51
C SER A 175 -14.65 31.58 -24.33
N CYS A 176 -15.52 31.46 -25.34
CA CYS A 176 -15.50 30.33 -26.27
C CYS A 176 -14.69 30.70 -27.52
N LYS A 177 -13.51 30.09 -27.70
CA LYS A 177 -12.70 30.30 -28.91
C LYS A 177 -13.39 29.88 -30.23
N LYS A 178 -14.34 28.93 -30.19
CA LYS A 178 -15.05 28.46 -31.39
C LYS A 178 -16.20 29.39 -31.77
N CYS A 179 -16.97 29.86 -30.79
CA CYS A 179 -18.18 30.67 -31.03
C CYS A 179 -17.92 32.18 -30.94
N GLY A 180 -16.75 32.62 -30.44
CA GLY A 180 -16.44 34.03 -30.19
C GLY A 180 -17.25 34.67 -29.04
N ARG A 181 -18.03 33.89 -28.29
CA ARG A 181 -18.90 34.41 -27.20
C ARG A 181 -18.16 34.48 -25.87
N HIS A 182 -18.47 35.52 -25.10
CA HIS A 182 -18.00 35.74 -23.74
C HIS A 182 -19.08 35.37 -22.73
N PHE A 183 -18.66 34.79 -21.61
CA PHE A 183 -19.50 34.30 -20.52
C PHE A 183 -18.95 34.86 -19.20
N PRO A 184 -19.23 36.13 -18.87
CA PRO A 184 -18.66 36.81 -17.69
C PRO A 184 -19.11 36.19 -16.37
N GLN A 185 -20.30 35.57 -16.35
CA GLN A 185 -20.88 34.92 -15.15
C GLN A 185 -20.55 33.42 -15.05
N ALA A 186 -19.86 32.84 -16.04
CA ALA A 186 -19.50 31.43 -15.98
C ALA A 186 -18.49 31.18 -14.85
N LYS A 187 -18.74 30.13 -14.07
CA LYS A 187 -17.90 29.70 -12.95
C LYS A 187 -17.17 28.40 -13.32
N PRO A 188 -16.00 28.13 -12.73
CA PRO A 188 -15.37 26.82 -12.88
C PRO A 188 -16.32 25.72 -12.39
N GLU A 189 -16.41 24.64 -13.15
CA GLU A 189 -17.09 23.42 -12.73
C GLU A 189 -16.18 22.68 -11.75
N ILE A 190 -16.77 22.13 -10.69
CA ILE A 190 -16.07 21.29 -9.72
C ILE A 190 -16.45 19.85 -10.03
N GLU A 191 -15.46 19.03 -10.35
CA GLU A 191 -15.64 17.63 -10.72
C GLU A 191 -14.87 16.76 -9.72
N GLU A 192 -15.52 15.73 -9.19
CA GLU A 192 -14.84 14.72 -8.40
C GLU A 192 -13.93 13.89 -9.31
N VAL A 193 -12.69 13.68 -8.86
CA VAL A 193 -11.67 12.94 -9.59
C VAL A 193 -11.66 11.51 -9.09
N GLU A 194 -11.81 10.56 -10.00
CA GLU A 194 -11.64 9.14 -9.68
C GLU A 194 -10.23 8.87 -9.15
N ARG A 195 -10.15 8.23 -7.98
CA ARG A 195 -8.88 7.86 -7.35
C ARG A 195 -8.27 6.66 -8.08
N GLY A 196 -6.95 6.66 -8.25
CA GLY A 196 -6.19 5.49 -8.73
C GLY A 196 -6.07 4.35 -7.71
N VAL A 197 -6.73 4.47 -6.56
CA VAL A 197 -6.76 3.49 -5.46
C VAL A 197 -8.20 3.25 -5.04
N LYS A 198 -8.48 2.05 -4.53
CA LYS A 198 -9.80 1.63 -4.05
C LYS A 198 -9.70 1.18 -2.60
N LYS A 199 -10.85 1.13 -1.92
CA LYS A 199 -10.96 0.47 -0.61
C LYS A 199 -10.57 -0.99 -0.72
N GLY A 200 -10.03 -1.55 0.35
CA GLY A 200 -9.60 -2.95 0.43
C GLY A 200 -8.23 -3.11 1.06
N THR A 201 -7.81 -4.36 1.20
CA THR A 201 -6.53 -4.74 1.80
C THR A 201 -5.52 -5.11 0.73
N PHE A 202 -4.31 -4.57 0.88
CA PHE A 202 -3.18 -4.74 -0.01
C PHE A 202 -1.99 -5.29 0.78
N GLU A 203 -1.23 -6.18 0.18
CA GLU A 203 -0.01 -6.74 0.77
C GLU A 203 1.22 -6.47 -0.10
N VAL A 204 2.39 -6.52 0.51
CA VAL A 204 3.65 -6.53 -0.22
C VAL A 204 3.75 -7.77 -1.13
N PRO A 205 4.45 -7.71 -2.27
CA PRO A 205 4.62 -8.86 -3.15
C PRO A 205 5.30 -10.04 -2.42
N PRO A 206 5.11 -11.30 -2.87
CA PRO A 206 5.69 -12.49 -2.23
C PRO A 206 7.21 -12.41 -1.97
N ARG A 207 7.94 -11.69 -2.83
CA ARG A 207 9.36 -11.37 -2.68
C ARG A 207 9.73 -10.71 -1.36
N CYS A 208 8.86 -9.80 -0.91
CA CYS A 208 9.09 -8.93 0.23
C CYS A 208 8.33 -9.41 1.47
N ARG A 209 7.58 -10.51 1.33
CA ARG A 209 6.80 -11.07 2.42
C ARG A 209 7.73 -11.59 3.50
N ARG A 210 7.55 -11.09 4.73
CA ARG A 210 8.25 -11.59 5.91
C ARG A 210 7.73 -12.97 6.28
N HIS A 211 8.50 -13.75 7.04
CA HIS A 211 8.14 -15.13 7.40
C HIS A 211 6.78 -15.25 8.09
N LEU A 212 6.48 -14.33 9.01
CA LEU A 212 5.26 -14.38 9.83
C LEU A 212 4.06 -13.69 9.16
N ALA A 213 4.27 -12.81 8.19
CA ALA A 213 3.23 -12.04 7.51
C ALA A 213 2.22 -12.97 6.83
N LYS A 214 0.97 -12.97 7.32
CA LYS A 214 -0.13 -13.76 6.77
C LYS A 214 -0.51 -13.21 5.40
N PRO A 215 -0.43 -14.04 4.34
CA PRO A 215 -0.78 -13.59 3.01
C PRO A 215 -2.29 -13.45 2.85
N LEU A 216 -2.74 -12.51 2.02
CA LEU A 216 -4.17 -12.25 1.77
C LEU A 216 -4.93 -13.48 1.27
N VAL A 217 -4.28 -14.40 0.53
CA VAL A 217 -4.90 -15.67 0.09
C VAL A 217 -5.34 -16.56 1.27
N ARG A 218 -4.79 -16.36 2.47
CA ARG A 218 -5.18 -17.04 3.71
C ARG A 218 -6.13 -16.21 4.58
N GLU A 219 -6.42 -14.98 4.19
CA GLU A 219 -7.45 -14.19 4.84
C GLU A 219 -8.79 -14.63 4.27
N ILE A 220 -9.61 -15.25 5.11
CA ILE A 220 -11.03 -15.37 4.82
C ILE A 220 -11.52 -13.93 4.70
N HIS A 221 -12.15 -13.55 3.57
CA HIS A 221 -12.78 -12.25 3.39
C HIS A 221 -13.78 -12.01 4.53
N ARG A 222 -13.28 -11.47 5.64
CA ARG A 222 -14.09 -10.91 6.70
C ARG A 222 -14.17 -9.45 6.36
N GLU A 223 -15.29 -9.07 5.75
CA GLU A 223 -15.75 -7.69 5.82
C GLU A 223 -15.81 -7.34 7.31
N TYR A 224 -14.85 -6.53 7.76
CA TYR A 224 -14.84 -5.89 9.08
C TYR A 224 -15.05 -4.40 8.85
#